data_AF-S2DAB3-F1
#
_entry.id   AF-S2DAB3-F1
#
_cell.length_a   1.000
_cell.length_b   1.000
_cell.length_c   1.000
_cell.angle_alpha   90.00
_cell.angle_beta   90.00
_cell.angle_gamma   90.00
#
_symmetry.space_group_name_H-M   'P 1'
#
loop_
_entity.id
_entity.type
_entity.pdbx_description
1 polymer ?
#
loop_
_entity_poly.entity_id
_entity_poly.type
_entity_poly.pdbx_seq_one_letter_code
_entity_poly.pdbx_strand_id
1 'polypeptide(L)'
;MRPTKAGQVVRFHTPYPDEDPNMIYHLLDFDDSGRFPTPPAEIKPIFSDFSFVPINRVRLEELEVVEFDLKDLLGYPVMILKEDQSKVSGKVYQLYQDKIVPELHVKNGKGVETNVKLTIKDALGSVHTGMLFVTPEVKLENLRTIL
;
A
#
# COMPACT_ATOMS: atom_id res chain seq x y z
N MET A 1 -0.63 0.61 -15.75
CA MET A 1 0.82 0.38 -15.97
C MET A 1 1.14 -1.07 -15.63
N ARG A 2 1.97 -1.79 -16.40
CA ARG A 2 2.29 -3.21 -16.10
C ARG A 2 3.16 -3.32 -14.83
N PRO A 3 2.94 -4.31 -13.94
CA PRO A 3 3.80 -4.51 -12.76
C PRO A 3 5.22 -4.93 -13.14
N THR A 4 6.19 -4.47 -12.39
CA THR A 4 7.63 -4.65 -12.66
C THR A 4 8.42 -5.14 -11.45
N LYS A 5 7.81 -5.17 -10.26
CA LYS A 5 8.49 -5.54 -9.02
C LYS A 5 7.52 -6.13 -7.99
N ALA A 6 7.94 -7.17 -7.29
CA ALA A 6 7.25 -7.68 -6.11
C ALA A 6 7.16 -6.59 -5.03
N GLY A 7 6.08 -6.58 -4.26
CA GLY A 7 5.78 -5.51 -3.32
C GLY A 7 4.77 -4.47 -3.84
N GLN A 8 4.59 -4.38 -5.17
CA GLN A 8 3.67 -3.40 -5.76
C GLN A 8 2.20 -3.73 -5.43
N VAL A 9 1.41 -2.67 -5.26
CA VAL A 9 -0.05 -2.78 -5.21
C VAL A 9 -0.61 -2.80 -6.63
N VAL A 10 -1.41 -3.80 -6.92
CA VAL A 10 -1.96 -4.09 -8.25
C VAL A 10 -3.47 -4.32 -8.17
N ARG A 11 -4.15 -4.21 -9.31
CA ARG A 11 -5.54 -4.61 -9.51
C ARG A 11 -5.69 -5.25 -10.89
N PHE A 12 -6.83 -5.89 -11.15
CA PHE A 12 -7.13 -6.33 -12.51
C PHE A 12 -7.45 -5.12 -13.40
N HIS A 13 -6.85 -5.06 -14.60
CA HIS A 13 -7.21 -4.05 -15.59
C HIS A 13 -8.57 -4.38 -16.26
N THR A 14 -8.95 -5.66 -16.24
CA THR A 14 -10.27 -6.17 -16.66
C THR A 14 -10.76 -7.13 -15.57
N PRO A 15 -11.42 -6.62 -14.52
CA PRO A 15 -11.96 -7.43 -13.44
C PRO A 15 -12.95 -8.48 -13.95
N TYR A 16 -13.07 -9.60 -13.24
CA TYR A 16 -14.12 -10.57 -13.51
C TYR A 16 -15.51 -9.98 -13.20
N PRO A 17 -16.59 -10.47 -13.83
CA PRO A 17 -17.94 -9.91 -13.63
C PRO A 17 -18.41 -9.87 -12.17
N ASP A 18 -17.91 -10.77 -11.34
CA ASP A 18 -18.21 -10.93 -9.92
C ASP A 18 -17.15 -10.30 -8.99
N GLU A 19 -16.09 -9.71 -9.56
CA GLU A 19 -15.02 -9.07 -8.81
C GLU A 19 -15.31 -7.56 -8.61
N ASP A 20 -15.02 -7.04 -7.42
CA ASP A 20 -15.05 -5.59 -7.20
C ASP A 20 -13.94 -4.92 -8.04
N PRO A 21 -14.26 -4.01 -8.97
CA PRO A 21 -13.27 -3.33 -9.80
C PRO A 21 -12.28 -2.45 -9.01
N ASN A 22 -12.58 -2.14 -7.74
CA ASN A 22 -11.71 -1.41 -6.83
C ASN A 22 -10.90 -2.33 -5.92
N MET A 23 -11.03 -3.65 -6.06
CA MET A 23 -10.26 -4.61 -5.28
C MET A 23 -8.77 -4.47 -5.61
N ILE A 24 -7.96 -4.32 -4.57
CA ILE A 24 -6.51 -4.19 -4.68
C ILE A 24 -5.79 -5.37 -4.02
N TYR A 25 -4.68 -5.73 -4.63
CA TYR A 25 -3.88 -6.87 -4.29
C TYR A 25 -2.42 -6.47 -4.09
N HIS A 26 -1.75 -7.18 -3.20
CA HIS A 26 -0.32 -7.14 -3.05
C HIS A 26 0.31 -8.18 -3.99
N LEU A 27 1.19 -7.73 -4.88
CA LEU A 27 1.98 -8.61 -5.74
C LEU A 27 3.11 -9.24 -4.93
N LEU A 28 3.03 -10.54 -4.67
CA LEU A 28 4.00 -11.27 -3.86
C LEU A 28 5.22 -11.70 -4.67
N ASP A 29 5.00 -12.26 -5.85
CA ASP A 29 6.05 -12.74 -6.76
C ASP A 29 5.51 -12.88 -8.19
N PHE A 30 6.40 -12.94 -9.18
CA PHE A 30 6.04 -13.23 -10.58
C PHE A 30 7.26 -13.73 -11.38
N ASP A 31 7.01 -14.50 -12.44
CA ASP A 31 8.06 -14.98 -13.36
C ASP A 31 7.94 -14.32 -14.74
N ASP A 32 8.75 -13.27 -14.97
CA ASP A 32 8.85 -12.58 -16.27
C ASP A 32 10.11 -12.98 -17.05
N SER A 33 10.68 -14.16 -16.79
CA SER A 33 11.90 -14.65 -17.47
C SER A 33 11.71 -15.04 -18.95
N GLY A 34 10.51 -14.85 -19.50
CA GLY A 34 10.13 -15.30 -20.84
C GLY A 34 9.97 -16.82 -20.97
N ARG A 35 10.08 -17.56 -19.86
CA ARG A 35 9.94 -19.02 -19.80
C ARG A 35 8.51 -19.49 -20.09
N PHE A 36 7.53 -18.63 -19.81
CA PHE A 36 6.12 -18.86 -20.09
C PHE A 36 5.60 -17.79 -21.04
N PRO A 37 4.76 -18.15 -22.03
CA PRO A 37 4.14 -17.17 -22.92
C PRO A 37 3.19 -16.22 -22.17
N THR A 38 2.59 -16.69 -21.07
CA THR A 38 1.82 -15.87 -20.12
C THR A 38 2.48 -15.96 -18.74
N PRO A 39 3.35 -14.99 -18.39
CA PRO A 39 4.01 -14.91 -17.08
C PRO A 39 3.02 -15.06 -15.91
N PRO A 40 3.21 -16.04 -15.02
CA PRO A 40 2.38 -16.16 -13.82
C PRO A 40 2.79 -15.12 -12.77
N ALA A 41 1.81 -14.63 -12.02
CA ALA A 41 1.97 -13.76 -10.87
C ALA A 41 1.21 -14.31 -9.66
N GLU A 42 1.80 -14.20 -8.47
CA GLU A 42 1.16 -14.53 -7.20
C GLU A 42 0.70 -13.25 -6.51
N ILE A 43 -0.59 -13.18 -6.19
CA ILE A 43 -1.22 -12.02 -5.59
C ILE A 43 -1.97 -12.38 -4.32
N LYS A 44 -2.08 -11.41 -3.41
CA LYS A 44 -2.86 -11.53 -2.18
C LYS A 44 -3.74 -10.29 -1.97
N PRO A 45 -5.05 -10.43 -1.74
CA PRO A 45 -5.91 -9.34 -1.29
C PRO A 45 -5.30 -8.54 -0.15
N ILE A 46 -5.29 -7.20 -0.25
CA ILE A 46 -4.80 -6.33 0.83
C ILE A 46 -5.86 -6.21 1.93
N PHE A 47 -7.12 -6.06 1.54
CA PHE A 47 -8.26 -6.03 2.44
C PHE A 47 -9.10 -7.28 2.19
N SER A 48 -9.41 -8.00 3.25
CA SER A 48 -10.25 -9.18 3.19
C SER A 48 -10.82 -9.46 4.57
N ASP A 49 -12.12 -9.70 4.63
CA ASP A 49 -12.81 -10.08 5.86
C ASP A 49 -12.61 -11.58 6.20
N PHE A 50 -11.87 -12.31 5.36
CA PHE A 50 -11.58 -13.72 5.57
C PHE A 50 -10.37 -13.92 6.48
N SER A 51 -10.51 -14.79 7.48
CA SER A 51 -9.42 -15.20 8.38
C SER A 51 -8.29 -15.95 7.66
N PHE A 52 -8.59 -16.55 6.51
CA PHE A 52 -7.62 -17.16 5.61
C PHE A 52 -7.79 -16.59 4.21
N VAL A 53 -6.85 -15.73 3.81
CA VAL A 53 -6.85 -15.10 2.49
C VAL A 53 -6.00 -15.95 1.55
N PRO A 54 -6.58 -16.57 0.49
CA PRO A 54 -5.82 -17.38 -0.44
C PRO A 54 -4.81 -16.52 -1.22
N ILE A 55 -3.67 -17.12 -1.55
CA ILE A 55 -2.76 -16.60 -2.55
C ILE A 55 -3.27 -17.08 -3.90
N ASN A 56 -3.60 -16.13 -4.78
CA ASN A 56 -4.10 -16.43 -6.12
C ASN A 56 -2.95 -16.37 -7.12
N ARG A 57 -2.94 -17.32 -8.06
CA ARG A 57 -2.00 -17.33 -9.18
C ARG A 57 -2.73 -16.92 -10.45
N VAL A 58 -2.32 -15.81 -11.02
CA VAL A 58 -2.99 -15.15 -12.16
C VAL A 58 -1.98 -14.86 -13.26
N ARG A 59 -2.43 -14.34 -14.41
CA ARG A 59 -1.51 -13.87 -15.45
C ARG A 59 -1.05 -12.46 -15.11
N LEU A 60 0.24 -12.20 -15.21
CA LEU A 60 0.82 -10.89 -14.96
C LEU A 60 0.27 -9.81 -15.90
N GLU A 61 -0.13 -10.19 -17.12
CA GLU A 61 -0.72 -9.28 -18.11
C GLU A 61 -2.11 -8.77 -17.71
N GLU A 62 -2.85 -9.52 -16.89
CA GLU A 62 -4.19 -9.15 -16.41
C GLU A 62 -4.14 -8.07 -15.32
N LEU A 63 -2.93 -7.80 -14.79
CA LEU A 63 -2.70 -6.90 -13.69
C LEU A 63 -2.20 -5.54 -14.17
N GLU A 64 -2.66 -4.50 -13.49
CA GLU A 64 -2.06 -3.19 -13.56
C GLU A 64 -1.70 -2.66 -12.17
N VAL A 65 -0.62 -1.89 -12.14
CA VAL A 65 -0.18 -1.17 -10.95
C VAL A 65 -1.18 -0.07 -10.62
N VAL A 66 -1.56 0.01 -9.35
CA VAL A 66 -2.39 1.07 -8.81
C VAL A 66 -1.51 2.25 -8.43
N GLU A 67 -1.80 3.41 -8.99
CA GLU A 67 -1.20 4.68 -8.61
C GLU A 67 -2.13 5.38 -7.61
N PHE A 68 -1.60 5.77 -6.46
CA PHE A 68 -2.37 6.49 -5.44
C PHE A 68 -2.06 7.98 -5.54
N ASP A 69 -3.10 8.81 -5.51
CA ASP A 69 -2.96 10.24 -5.29
C ASP A 69 -2.71 10.49 -3.80
N LEU A 70 -1.59 11.11 -3.49
CA LEU A 70 -1.16 11.36 -2.11
C LEU A 70 -1.75 12.66 -1.56
N LYS A 71 -2.41 13.48 -2.39
CA LYS A 71 -3.05 14.75 -1.95
C LYS A 71 -4.08 14.52 -0.87
N ASP A 72 -4.79 13.40 -0.95
CA ASP A 72 -5.76 13.00 0.06
C ASP A 72 -5.12 12.72 1.42
N LEU A 73 -3.80 12.52 1.52
CA LEU A 73 -3.12 12.35 2.80
C LEU A 73 -2.86 13.68 3.52
N LEU A 74 -2.91 14.83 2.85
CA LEU A 74 -2.65 16.12 3.49
C LEU A 74 -3.60 16.36 4.67
N GLY A 75 -3.03 16.66 5.83
CA GLY A 75 -3.79 16.87 7.08
C GLY A 75 -4.25 15.60 7.78
N TYR A 76 -4.15 14.42 7.16
CA TYR A 76 -4.51 13.15 7.80
C TYR A 76 -3.47 12.73 8.84
N PRO A 77 -3.91 12.14 9.97
CA PRO A 77 -3.01 11.58 10.96
C PRO A 77 -2.38 10.28 10.42
N VAL A 78 -1.06 10.24 10.40
CA VAL A 78 -0.29 9.07 9.97
C VAL A 78 0.86 8.79 10.94
N MET A 79 1.48 7.64 10.78
CA MET A 79 2.75 7.29 11.42
C MET A 79 3.83 7.20 10.35
N ILE A 80 5.01 7.75 10.64
CA ILE A 80 6.20 7.61 9.80
C ILE A 80 7.31 6.85 10.54
N LEU A 81 8.16 6.17 9.77
CA LEU A 81 9.43 5.63 10.19
C LEU A 81 10.55 6.59 9.76
N LYS A 82 11.30 7.13 10.72
CA LYS A 82 12.46 8.00 10.46
C LYS A 82 13.69 7.17 10.09
N GLU A 83 14.74 7.85 9.59
CA GLU A 83 16.03 7.22 9.25
C GLU A 83 16.68 6.52 10.45
N ASP A 84 16.51 7.09 11.65
CA ASP A 84 16.97 6.52 12.93
C ASP A 84 16.13 5.31 13.41
N GLN A 85 15.23 4.78 12.57
CA GLN A 85 14.29 3.69 12.85
C GLN A 85 13.25 3.98 13.96
N SER A 86 13.21 5.20 14.50
CA SER A 86 12.15 5.57 15.43
C SER A 86 10.86 5.93 14.69
N LYS A 87 9.72 5.67 15.34
CA LYS A 87 8.38 5.92 14.80
C LYS A 87 7.81 7.19 15.40
N VAL A 88 7.18 8.02 14.57
CA VAL A 88 6.54 9.26 15.00
C VAL A 88 5.18 9.39 14.33
N SER A 89 4.18 9.82 15.09
CA SER A 89 2.83 10.11 14.59
C SER A 89 2.59 11.61 14.50
N GLY A 90 1.82 12.01 13.49
CA GLY A 90 1.47 13.41 13.27
C GLY A 90 0.56 13.59 12.07
N LYS A 91 0.18 14.83 11.78
CA LYS A 91 -0.61 15.15 10.59
C LYS A 91 0.31 15.42 9.41
N VAL A 92 0.00 14.88 8.24
CA VAL A 92 0.77 15.16 7.03
C VAL A 92 0.72 16.65 6.73
N TYR A 93 1.90 17.24 6.59
CA TYR A 93 2.11 18.66 6.36
C TYR A 93 2.60 18.93 4.93
N GLN A 94 3.45 18.05 4.40
CA GLN A 94 4.01 18.21 3.07
C GLN A 94 4.25 16.85 2.41
N LEU A 95 4.00 16.82 1.10
CA LEU A 95 4.26 15.69 0.22
C LEU A 95 5.53 15.95 -0.59
N TYR A 96 6.30 14.91 -0.86
CA TYR A 96 7.44 14.97 -1.78
C TYR A 96 7.07 14.54 -3.21
N GLN A 97 5.92 13.90 -3.36
CA GLN A 97 5.39 13.36 -4.61
C GLN A 97 3.87 13.51 -4.58
N ASP A 98 3.27 13.88 -5.71
CA ASP A 98 1.81 13.98 -5.84
C ASP A 98 1.17 12.59 -5.98
N LYS A 99 1.88 11.67 -6.62
CA LYS A 99 1.42 10.32 -6.89
C LYS A 99 2.54 9.31 -6.67
N ILE A 100 2.16 8.10 -6.28
CA ILE A 100 3.12 7.01 -6.08
C ILE A 100 2.51 5.66 -6.42
N VAL A 101 3.38 4.75 -6.85
CA VAL A 101 3.13 3.31 -6.83
C VAL A 101 3.57 2.78 -5.46
N PRO A 102 2.64 2.43 -4.56
CA PRO A 102 3.03 1.94 -3.26
C PRO A 102 3.70 0.58 -3.38
N GLU A 103 4.86 0.48 -2.75
CA GLU A 103 5.54 -0.79 -2.51
C GLU A 103 5.43 -1.11 -1.01
N LEU A 104 4.93 -2.30 -0.69
CA LEU A 104 4.72 -2.75 0.67
C LEU A 104 5.87 -3.66 1.09
N HIS A 105 6.76 -3.15 1.94
CA HIS A 105 7.82 -3.94 2.55
C HIS A 105 7.35 -4.44 3.93
N VAL A 106 6.98 -5.72 4.00
CA VAL A 106 6.59 -6.36 5.26
C VAL A 106 7.82 -6.50 6.15
N LYS A 107 7.94 -5.65 7.19
CA LYS A 107 8.95 -5.81 8.25
C LYS A 107 8.35 -6.64 9.39
N ASN A 108 8.63 -7.95 9.39
CA ASN A 108 8.47 -8.90 10.51
C ASN A 108 7.25 -8.62 11.43
N GLY A 109 6.03 -8.65 10.88
CA GLY A 109 4.78 -8.73 11.63
C GLY A 109 4.38 -7.52 12.49
N LYS A 110 5.16 -6.43 12.54
CA LYS A 110 4.87 -5.24 13.37
C LYS A 110 4.30 -4.05 12.58
N GLY A 111 4.07 -4.23 11.28
CA GLY A 111 3.56 -3.23 10.34
C GLY A 111 4.25 -3.30 8.98
N VAL A 112 3.82 -2.45 8.06
CA VAL A 112 4.30 -2.37 6.69
C VAL A 112 4.96 -1.01 6.49
N GLU A 113 6.24 -1.03 6.10
CA GLU A 113 6.93 0.16 5.62
C GLU A 113 6.60 0.33 4.15
N THR A 114 6.23 1.55 3.76
CA THR A 114 5.95 1.88 2.37
C THR A 114 7.08 2.73 1.79
N ASN A 115 7.16 2.83 0.46
CA ASN A 115 8.06 3.76 -0.23
C ASN A 115 7.54 5.22 -0.23
N VAL A 116 6.45 5.53 0.49
CA VAL A 116 5.84 6.86 0.49
C VAL A 116 6.56 7.78 1.49
N LYS A 117 7.37 8.72 0.99
CA LYS A 117 8.06 9.71 1.84
C LYS A 117 7.16 10.91 2.13
N LEU A 118 6.99 11.23 3.42
CA LEU A 118 6.10 12.29 3.90
C LEU A 118 6.81 13.18 4.92
N THR A 119 6.34 14.42 5.05
CA THR A 119 6.62 15.27 6.21
C THR A 119 5.36 15.44 7.03
N ILE A 120 5.46 15.20 8.33
CA ILE A 120 4.38 15.35 9.30
C ILE A 120 4.69 16.47 10.31
N LYS A 121 3.63 16.99 10.93
CA LYS A 121 3.71 17.83 12.13
C LYS A 121 3.12 17.06 13.31
N ASP A 122 3.89 16.88 14.37
CA ASP A 122 3.44 16.17 15.57
C ASP A 122 2.53 17.05 16.46
N ALA A 123 2.04 16.48 17.56
CA ALA A 123 1.17 17.18 18.51
C ALA A 123 1.82 18.39 19.19
N LEU A 124 3.15 18.42 19.27
CA LEU A 124 3.93 19.53 19.83
C LEU A 124 4.24 20.60 18.77
N GLY A 125 3.88 20.35 17.51
CA GLY A 125 4.15 21.22 16.39
C GLY A 125 5.52 21.03 15.76
N SER A 126 6.29 20.02 16.18
CA SER A 126 7.59 19.71 15.58
C SER A 126 7.40 19.00 14.23
N VAL A 127 8.31 19.28 13.31
CA VAL A 127 8.26 18.76 11.94
C VAL A 127 9.19 17.56 11.80
N HIS A 128 8.68 16.47 11.23
CA HIS A 128 9.43 15.23 11.05
C HIS A 128 9.25 14.71 9.62
N THR A 129 10.30 14.12 9.06
CA THR A 129 10.27 13.51 7.71
C THR A 129 10.66 12.03 7.81
N GLY A 130 9.96 11.18 7.06
CA GLY A 130 10.21 9.74 7.03
C GLY A 130 9.33 9.01 6.04
N MET A 131 9.37 7.68 6.06
CA MET A 131 8.52 6.83 5.22
C MET A 131 7.22 6.50 5.94
N LEU A 132 6.09 6.53 5.25
CA LEU A 132 4.79 6.14 5.80
C LEU A 132 4.85 4.69 6.30
N PHE A 133 4.43 4.51 7.54
CA PHE A 133 4.39 3.24 8.22
C PHE A 133 2.94 2.89 8.58
N VAL A 134 2.45 1.76 8.07
CA VAL A 134 1.07 1.31 8.28
C VAL A 134 1.06 0.14 9.27
N THR A 135 0.31 0.26 10.36
CA THR A 135 0.08 -0.84 11.31
C THR A 135 -1.24 -1.56 11.00
N PRO A 136 -1.34 -2.89 11.21
CA PRO A 136 -2.60 -3.62 11.09
C PRO A 136 -3.69 -3.09 12.04
N GLU A 137 -3.28 -2.47 13.14
CA GLU A 137 -4.16 -1.84 14.13
C GLU A 137 -4.57 -0.42 13.66
N VAL A 138 -5.31 -0.34 12.57
CA VAL A 138 -6.27 0.77 12.42
C VAL A 138 -7.58 0.26 13.02
N LYS A 139 -7.79 0.50 14.32
CA LYS A 139 -9.13 0.37 14.88
C LYS A 139 -10.03 1.34 14.13
N LEU A 140 -10.92 0.79 13.30
CA LEU A 140 -12.01 1.48 12.59
C LEU A 140 -12.93 2.30 13.51
N GLU A 141 -12.77 2.18 14.84
CA GLU A 141 -13.54 2.90 15.85
C GLU A 141 -13.31 4.41 15.85
N ASN A 142 -12.22 4.93 15.27
CA ASN A 142 -11.95 6.38 15.26
C ASN A 142 -12.46 7.12 14.01
N LEU A 143 -13.12 6.44 13.06
CA LEU A 143 -13.72 7.06 11.87
C LEU A 143 -15.24 7.29 11.99
N ARG A 144 -15.85 6.90 13.11
CA ARG A 144 -17.25 7.22 13.42
C ARG A 144 -17.30 8.11 14.65
N THR A 145 -17.26 9.43 14.46
CA THR A 145 -18.12 10.43 15.15
C THR A 145 -17.71 11.83 14.67
N ILE A 146 -18.16 12.24 13.49
CA ILE A 146 -18.68 13.59 13.24
C ILE A 146 -19.80 13.44 12.20
N LEU A 147 -21.01 13.15 12.67
CA LEU A 147 -22.28 13.72 12.24
C LEU A 147 -23.26 13.56 13.41
#